data_AF-A0A921BBG6-F1
#
_entry.id   AF-A0A921BBG6-F1
#
_cell.length_a   1.000
_cell.length_b   1.000
_cell.length_c   1.000
_cell.angle_alpha   90.00
_cell.angle_beta   90.00
_cell.angle_gamma   90.00
#
_symmetry.space_group_name_H-M   'P 1'
#
loop_
_entity.id
_entity.type
_entity.pdbx_description
1 polymer ?
#
loop_
_entity_poly.entity_id
_entity_poly.type
_entity_poly.pdbx_seq_one_letter_code
_entity_poly.pdbx_strand_id
1 'polypeptide(L)'
;MDLKEEDVVEKLFIASTLSHLLVFTSIGKVHWLRVFSIPEVSRIAKGKSIANLLNLQAGESIASILSVREFEEDKFVMVATECGIVKKTSLMSYSKPDREGL
;
A
#
# COMPACT_ATOMS: atom_id res chain seq x y z
N MET A 1 26.26 -13.39 -18.06
CA MET A 1 26.43 -12.92 -16.66
C MET A 1 26.27 -11.44 -16.76
N ASP A 2 25.22 -10.85 -16.21
CA ASP A 2 25.26 -9.46 -15.73
C ASP A 2 23.99 -9.15 -14.92
N LEU A 3 24.26 -8.83 -13.65
CA LEU A 3 23.46 -8.09 -12.67
C LEU A 3 21.96 -8.40 -12.65
N LYS A 4 21.59 -9.51 -11.99
CA LYS A 4 20.34 -9.48 -11.22
C LYS A 4 20.56 -8.43 -10.15
N GLU A 5 19.97 -7.25 -10.34
CA GLU A 5 19.85 -6.24 -9.29
C GLU A 5 19.53 -6.95 -7.98
N GLU A 6 20.34 -6.67 -6.97
CA GLU A 6 20.23 -7.24 -5.64
C GLU A 6 18.78 -7.07 -5.17
N ASP A 7 18.20 -8.14 -4.61
CA ASP A 7 16.84 -8.13 -4.06
C ASP A 7 16.86 -7.27 -2.79
N VAL A 8 16.87 -5.95 -2.97
CA VAL A 8 16.96 -4.97 -1.89
C VAL A 8 15.57 -4.77 -1.31
N VAL A 9 15.47 -4.88 0.02
CA VAL A 9 14.24 -4.54 0.73
C VAL A 9 14.01 -3.05 0.61
N GLU A 10 13.12 -2.63 -0.28
CA GLU A 10 12.79 -1.20 -0.44
C GLU A 10 12.03 -0.62 0.75
N LYS A 11 11.11 -1.40 1.35
CA LYS A 11 10.25 -0.94 2.45
C LYS A 11 10.00 -2.07 3.45
N LEU A 12 10.35 -1.81 4.71
CA LEU A 12 10.03 -2.67 5.86
C LEU A 12 9.05 -1.92 6.77
N PHE A 13 7.97 -2.58 7.18
CA PHE A 13 7.01 -2.03 8.13
C PHE A 13 6.56 -3.07 9.15
N ILE A 14 6.18 -2.61 10.34
CA ILE A 14 5.61 -3.45 11.40
C ILE A 14 4.11 -3.18 11.39
N ALA A 15 3.31 -4.23 11.17
CA ALA A 15 1.85 -4.15 11.19
C ALA A 15 1.26 -5.33 11.96
N SER A 16 0.08 -5.12 12.56
CA SER A 16 -0.69 -6.20 13.16
C SER A 16 -1.49 -6.94 12.08
N THR A 17 -1.73 -8.24 12.26
CA THR A 17 -2.53 -9.07 11.35
C THR A 17 -3.97 -8.56 11.16
N LEU A 18 -4.50 -7.86 12.17
CA LEU A 18 -5.83 -7.24 12.15
C LEU A 18 -5.84 -5.85 11.50
N SER A 19 -4.69 -5.32 11.09
CA SER A 19 -4.60 -4.01 10.44
C SER A 19 -4.92 -4.09 8.95
N HIS A 20 -5.26 -2.92 8.40
CA HIS A 20 -5.39 -2.68 6.97
C HIS A 20 -4.12 -2.00 6.44
N LEU A 21 -3.69 -2.37 5.24
CA LEU A 21 -2.73 -1.61 4.46
C LEU A 21 -3.49 -0.81 3.40
N LEU A 22 -3.34 0.50 3.46
CA LEU A 22 -3.76 1.41 2.40
C LEU A 22 -2.59 1.56 1.44
N VAL A 23 -2.76 1.08 0.21
CA VAL A 23 -1.72 1.12 -0.82
C VAL A 23 -2.07 2.17 -1.84
N PHE A 24 -1.28 3.24 -1.86
CA PHE A 24 -1.42 4.38 -2.76
C PHE A 24 -0.58 4.13 -4.01
N THR A 25 -1.17 4.32 -5.19
CA THR A 25 -0.48 4.11 -6.46
C THR A 25 -0.12 5.41 -7.15
N SER A 26 0.78 5.34 -8.13
CA SER A 26 1.27 6.49 -8.90
C SER A 26 0.15 7.24 -9.65
N ILE A 27 -0.95 6.56 -9.96
CA ILE A 27 -2.13 7.14 -10.61
C ILE A 27 -3.16 7.69 -9.61
N GLY A 28 -2.87 7.68 -8.31
CA GLY A 28 -3.71 8.26 -7.27
C GLY A 28 -4.84 7.36 -6.74
N LYS A 29 -4.87 6.07 -7.10
CA LYS A 29 -5.82 5.11 -6.53
C LYS A 29 -5.37 4.64 -5.14
N VAL A 30 -6.36 4.24 -4.34
CA VAL A 30 -6.09 3.62 -3.03
C VAL A 30 -6.68 2.22 -2.98
N HIS A 31 -5.78 1.24 -2.85
CA HIS A 31 -6.15 -0.15 -2.66
C HIS A 31 -6.14 -0.54 -1.18
N TRP A 32 -7.04 -1.44 -0.82
CA TRP A 32 -7.15 -1.99 0.52
C TRP A 32 -6.63 -3.42 0.55
N LEU A 33 -5.61 -3.66 1.39
CA LEU A 33 -5.09 -5.00 1.62
C LEU A 33 -5.17 -5.34 3.10
N ARG A 34 -5.85 -6.44 3.45
CA ARG A 34 -5.90 -6.91 4.84
C ARG A 34 -4.61 -7.63 5.16
N VAL A 35 -3.92 -7.28 6.25
CA VAL A 35 -2.59 -7.85 6.54
C VAL A 35 -2.65 -9.38 6.63
N PHE A 36 -3.69 -9.95 7.23
CA PHE A 36 -3.85 -11.41 7.29
C PHE A 36 -4.01 -12.11 5.93
N SER A 37 -4.38 -11.39 4.86
CA SER A 37 -4.50 -11.97 3.52
C SER A 37 -3.16 -12.07 2.80
N ILE A 38 -2.12 -11.43 3.35
CA ILE A 38 -0.76 -11.52 2.82
C ILE A 38 -0.22 -12.91 3.16
N PRO A 39 0.24 -13.68 2.17
CA PRO A 39 0.78 -15.00 2.42
C PRO A 39 2.05 -14.89 3.26
N GLU A 40 2.12 -15.68 4.33
CA GLU A 40 3.34 -15.83 5.10
C GLU A 40 4.39 -16.55 4.26
N VAL A 41 5.56 -15.92 4.10
CA VAL A 41 6.68 -16.47 3.37
C VAL A 41 7.87 -16.53 4.32
N SER A 42 8.65 -17.62 4.23
CA SER A 42 9.89 -17.75 5.00
C SER A 42 10.79 -16.54 4.74
N ARG A 43 11.48 -16.05 5.78
CA ARG A 43 12.42 -14.92 5.70
C ARG A 43 13.49 -15.07 4.62
N ILE A 44 13.83 -16.32 4.25
CA ILE A 44 14.86 -16.65 3.25
C ILE A 44 14.27 -16.72 1.83
N ALA A 45 12.95 -16.87 1.70
CA ALA A 45 12.29 -16.92 0.41
C ALA A 45 12.03 -15.50 -0.12
N LYS A 46 12.08 -15.33 -1.45
CA LYS A 46 11.94 -14.04 -2.15
C LYS A 46 10.61 -13.30 -1.95
N GLY A 47 9.72 -13.77 -1.07
CA GLY A 47 8.37 -13.23 -0.92
C GLY A 47 7.50 -13.45 -2.16
N LYS A 48 6.29 -12.86 -2.14
CA LYS A 48 5.47 -12.63 -3.33
C LYS A 48 5.42 -11.12 -3.58
N SER A 49 5.41 -10.72 -4.86
CA SER A 49 5.22 -9.33 -5.22
C SER A 49 3.86 -8.82 -4.71
N ILE A 50 3.88 -7.73 -3.96
CA ILE A 50 2.67 -7.03 -3.50
C ILE A 50 1.85 -6.51 -4.69
N ALA A 51 2.49 -6.22 -5.84
CA ALA A 51 1.82 -5.84 -7.08
C ALA A 51 1.02 -6.99 -7.71
N ASN A 52 1.25 -8.24 -7.32
CA ASN A 52 0.42 -9.37 -7.75
C ASN A 52 -0.80 -9.57 -6.84
N LEU A 53 -0.80 -9.01 -5.63
CA LEU A 53 -1.92 -9.08 -4.70
C LEU A 53 -2.96 -7.98 -4.98
N LEU A 54 -2.50 -6.86 -5.50
CA LEU A 54 -3.30 -5.72 -5.92
C LEU A 54 -3.34 -5.79 -7.44
N ASN A 55 -4.46 -6.08 -8.08
CA ASN A 55 -4.55 -6.19 -9.54
C ASN A 55 -4.27 -4.83 -10.21
N LEU A 56 -3.00 -4.40 -10.25
CA LEU A 56 -2.56 -3.11 -10.77
C LEU A 56 -2.74 -3.07 -12.28
N GLN A 57 -3.10 -1.90 -12.80
CA GLN A 57 -3.17 -1.67 -14.23
C GLN A 57 -1.77 -1.61 -14.85
N ALA A 58 -1.66 -1.82 -16.16
CA ALA A 58 -0.39 -1.69 -16.86
C ALA A 58 0.17 -0.26 -16.68
N GLY A 59 1.39 -0.15 -16.16
CA GLY A 59 2.04 1.14 -15.86
C GLY A 59 1.69 1.74 -14.49
N GLU A 60 0.81 1.11 -13.71
CA GLU A 60 0.52 1.51 -12.33
C GLU A 60 1.58 0.94 -11.38
N SER A 61 2.18 1.80 -10.56
CA SER A 61 3.19 1.43 -9.57
C SER A 61 2.76 1.86 -8.17
N ILE A 62 3.35 1.25 -7.13
CA ILE A 62 3.06 1.60 -5.75
C ILE A 62 3.87 2.84 -5.37
N ALA A 63 3.17 3.91 -5.00
CA ALA A 63 3.78 5.13 -4.48
C ALA A 63 4.07 5.01 -2.97
N SER A 64 3.07 4.59 -2.18
CA SER A 64 3.22 4.51 -0.73
C SER A 64 2.30 3.46 -0.09
N ILE A 65 2.66 3.02 1.11
CA ILE A 65 1.88 2.06 1.91
C ILE A 65 1.71 2.65 3.30
N LEU A 66 0.47 2.71 3.77
CA LEU A 66 0.13 3.14 5.12
C LEU A 66 -0.55 2.00 5.87
N SER A 67 -0.01 1.61 7.02
CA SER A 67 -0.70 0.67 7.92
C SER A 67 -1.67 1.42 8.82
N VAL A 68 -2.92 0.98 8.82
CA VAL A 68 -4.02 1.56 9.60
C VAL A 68 -4.66 0.44 10.41
N ARG A 69 -4.52 0.51 11.73
CA ARG A 69 -5.16 -0.43 12.65
C ARG A 69 -6.64 -0.10 12.83
N GLU A 70 -6.92 1.17 13.11
CA GLU A 70 -8.26 1.71 13.37
C GLU A 70 -8.43 3.01 12.58
N PHE A 71 -9.63 3.22 12.05
CA PHE A 71 -9.99 4.47 11.38
C PHE A 71 -10.58 5.39 12.43
N GLU A 72 -9.84 6.45 12.76
CA GLU A 72 -10.19 7.40 13.81
C GLU A 72 -10.62 8.74 13.21
N GLU A 73 -11.57 9.39 13.87
CA GLU A 73 -11.88 10.79 13.63
C GLU A 73 -10.66 11.67 13.96
N ASP A 74 -10.60 12.89 13.39
CA ASP A 74 -9.48 13.83 13.52
C ASP A 74 -8.10 13.36 13.01
N LYS A 75 -8.00 12.17 12.40
CA LYS A 75 -6.83 11.76 11.62
C LYS A 75 -7.01 12.06 10.14
N PHE A 76 -5.88 12.31 9.47
CA PHE A 76 -5.86 12.71 8.07
C PHE A 76 -4.74 12.00 7.32
N VAL A 77 -5.02 11.68 6.06
CA VAL A 77 -4.02 11.27 5.08
C VAL A 77 -3.64 12.49 4.27
N MET A 78 -2.34 12.77 4.21
CA MET A 78 -1.77 13.77 3.31
C MET A 78 -1.11 13.08 2.12
N VAL A 79 -1.52 13.50 0.93
CA VAL A 79 -0.93 13.07 -0.33
C VAL A 79 -0.31 14.29 -1.00
N ALA A 80 0.91 14.13 -1.50
CA ALA A 80 1.59 15.13 -2.31
C ALA A 80 1.90 14.51 -3.69
N THR A 81 1.66 15.28 -4.75
CA THR A 81 1.99 14.87 -6.13
C THR A 81 3.28 15.54 -6.60
N GLU A 82 3.89 14.99 -7.65
CA GLU A 82 5.09 15.57 -8.28
C GLU A 82 4.86 16.97 -8.84
N CYS A 83 3.62 17.31 -9.21
CA CYS A 83 3.23 18.66 -9.64
C CYS A 83 3.08 19.67 -8.48
N GLY A 84 3.41 19.28 -7.24
CA GLY A 84 3.33 20.14 -6.06
C GLY A 84 1.91 20.32 -5.50
N ILE A 85 0.95 19.50 -5.91
CA ILE A 85 -0.42 19.54 -5.37
C ILE A 85 -0.47 18.70 -4.09
N VAL A 86 -1.00 19.27 -3.02
CA VAL A 86 -1.20 18.59 -1.74
C VAL A 86 -2.69 18.44 -1.47
N LYS A 87 -3.12 17.22 -1.14
CA LYS A 87 -4.49 16.90 -0.73
C LYS A 87 -4.49 16.33 0.68
N LYS A 88 -5.30 16.93 1.56
CA LYS A 88 -5.57 16.43 2.91
C LYS A 88 -6.97 15.83 2.94
N THR A 89 -7.08 14.55 3.26
CA THR A 89 -8.35 13.82 3.33
C THR A 89 -8.52 13.21 4.72
N SER A 90 -9.74 13.21 5.28
CA SER A 90 -9.99 12.52 6.54
C SER A 90 -9.67 11.03 6.42
N LEU A 91 -9.06 10.45 7.46
CA LEU A 91 -8.83 9.01 7.53
C LEU A 91 -10.16 8.24 7.44
N MET A 92 -11.23 8.80 8.01
CA MET A 92 -12.57 8.22 7.95
C MET A 92 -13.10 8.10 6.52
N SER A 93 -12.67 8.95 5.58
CA SER A 93 -13.04 8.83 4.17
C SER A 93 -12.52 7.54 3.52
N TYR A 94 -11.48 6.94 4.10
CA TYR A 94 -10.95 5.67 3.63
C TYR A 94 -11.64 4.48 4.27
N SER A 95 -12.36 4.63 5.40
CA SER A 95 -12.88 3.54 6.26
C SER A 95 -13.82 2.52 5.59
N LYS A 96 -14.28 2.80 4.37
CA LYS A 96 -15.15 1.91 3.59
C LYS A 96 -14.43 1.54 2.29
N PRO A 97 -14.10 0.26 2.08
CA PRO A 97 -13.61 -0.19 0.78
C PRO A 97 -14.80 -0.21 -0.18
N ASP A 98 -14.76 0.60 -1.23
CA ASP A 98 -15.56 0.25 -2.39
C ASP A 98 -14.89 -0.94 -3.09
N ARG A 99 -15.68 -1.87 -3.62
CA ARG A 99 -15.17 -3.15 -4.17
C ARG A 99 -14.22 -2.95 -5.36
N GLU A 100 -14.18 -1.74 -5.93
CA GLU A 100 -13.34 -1.36 -7.06
C GLU A 100 -12.23 -0.33 -6.72
N GLY A 101 -12.13 0.08 -5.45
CA GLY A 101 -11.21 1.12 -4.99
C GLY A 101 -11.81 2.53 -4.99
N LEU A 102 -11.21 3.43 -4.20
CA LEU A 102 -11.46 4.88 -4.27
C LEU A 102 -10.47 5.55 -5.23
#